data_AF-A0AA45RNK5-F1
#
_entry.id   AF-A0AA45RNK5-F1
#
_cell.length_a   1.000
_cell.length_b   1.000
_cell.length_c   1.000
_cell.angle_alpha   90.00
_cell.angle_beta   90.00
_cell.angle_gamma   90.00
#
_symmetry.space_group_name_H-M   'P 1'
#
loop_
_entity.id
_entity.type
_entity.pdbx_description
1 polymer ?
#
loop_
_entity_poly.entity_id
_entity_poly.type
_entity_poly.pdbx_seq_one_letter_code
_entity_poly.pdbx_strand_id
1 'polypeptide(L)'
;MYVDESNEPFLVRVVQQARIEAVGASDELFFVASGVSLKGDGRNFYGVFQIRADTKPGGGLVEISSPFRYESDVPVTPEKVRFEALSERTWGWVLKVQNGTKPSAEQVMVSNVMLAPHGDEIALLARFKAAVDAEPGDCVQANAEHETWRKAVEAMGNQEQTTEQEVHEAEAMDETEPLRCEHSRWTYRTADVVGPLPGPLTVSVKGTQYGAPMEAKSWKLMFDSKAFVYNVPDELTVE
;
A
#
# COMPACT_ATOMS: atom_id res chain seq x y z
N MET A 1 -5.61 15.99 -19.50
CA MET A 1 -4.15 16.18 -19.41
C MET A 1 -3.91 17.08 -18.21
N TYR A 2 -3.00 16.71 -17.33
CA TYR A 2 -2.61 17.47 -16.13
C TYR A 2 -1.11 17.73 -16.19
N VAL A 3 -0.66 18.88 -15.70
CA VAL A 3 0.76 19.20 -15.54
C VAL A 3 0.95 19.58 -14.09
N ASP A 4 1.88 18.90 -13.43
CA ASP A 4 2.18 19.15 -12.02
C ASP A 4 3.08 20.39 -11.82
N GLU A 5 3.39 20.70 -10.55
CA GLU A 5 4.29 21.80 -10.17
C GLU A 5 5.74 21.62 -10.68
N SER A 6 6.12 20.40 -11.07
CA SER A 6 7.42 20.06 -11.63
C SER A 6 7.46 20.07 -13.17
N ASN A 7 6.40 20.60 -13.82
CA ASN A 7 6.24 20.58 -15.28
C ASN A 7 6.29 19.16 -15.87
N GLU A 8 5.76 18.18 -15.15
CA GLU A 8 5.59 16.81 -15.62
C GLU A 8 4.16 16.60 -16.15
N PRO A 9 3.99 16.18 -17.41
CA PRO A 9 2.69 15.97 -18.01
C PRO A 9 2.16 14.56 -17.73
N PHE A 10 0.89 14.51 -17.33
CA PHE A 10 0.16 13.28 -17.01
C PHE A 10 -1.11 13.13 -17.84
N LEU A 11 -1.38 11.88 -18.25
CA LEU A 11 -2.71 11.48 -18.67
C LEU A 11 -3.51 11.04 -17.44
N VAL A 12 -4.51 11.84 -17.08
CA VAL A 12 -5.37 11.60 -15.90
C VAL A 12 -6.72 11.04 -16.32
N ARG A 13 -7.18 10.01 -15.60
CA ARG A 13 -8.49 9.38 -15.79
C ARG A 13 -9.16 9.16 -14.45
N VAL A 14 -10.47 9.38 -14.39
CA VAL A 14 -11.30 8.91 -13.28
C VAL A 14 -11.41 7.39 -13.40
N VAL A 15 -10.97 6.67 -12.38
CA VAL A 15 -10.94 5.19 -12.37
C VAL A 15 -12.05 4.61 -11.49
N GLN A 16 -12.63 5.41 -10.60
CA GLN A 16 -13.78 5.03 -9.79
C GLN A 16 -14.58 6.29 -9.44
N GLN A 17 -15.90 6.18 -9.48
CA GLN A 17 -16.83 7.20 -9.02
C GLN A 17 -17.95 6.54 -8.23
N ALA A 18 -18.32 7.12 -7.09
CA ALA A 18 -19.44 6.69 -6.27
C ALA A 18 -20.27 7.88 -5.81
N ARG A 19 -21.57 7.62 -5.68
CA ARG A 19 -22.53 8.50 -5.03
C ARG A 19 -23.21 7.67 -3.94
N ILE A 20 -23.43 8.26 -2.77
CA ILE A 20 -24.06 7.57 -1.66
C ILE A 20 -25.56 7.91 -1.68
N GLU A 21 -26.42 6.90 -1.78
CA GLU A 21 -27.88 7.10 -1.80
C GLU A 21 -28.50 7.16 -0.38
N ALA A 22 -27.75 7.66 0.59
CA ALA A 22 -28.22 7.81 1.98
C ALA A 22 -28.86 9.18 2.21
N VAL A 23 -29.88 9.22 3.08
CA VAL A 23 -30.58 10.47 3.46
C VAL A 23 -29.58 11.44 4.09
N GLY A 24 -29.33 12.58 3.43
CA GLY A 24 -28.41 13.63 3.88
C GLY A 24 -26.99 13.59 3.27
N ALA A 25 -26.61 12.51 2.58
CA ALA A 25 -25.36 12.40 1.82
C ALA A 25 -25.59 12.32 0.29
N SER A 26 -26.84 12.49 -0.15
CA SER A 26 -27.26 12.29 -1.54
C SER A 26 -26.59 13.25 -2.53
N ASP A 27 -26.02 14.36 -2.08
CA ASP A 27 -25.38 15.36 -2.95
C ASP A 27 -23.85 15.29 -2.89
N GLU A 28 -23.30 14.27 -2.24
CA GLU A 28 -21.85 14.05 -2.20
C GLU A 28 -21.37 13.17 -3.36
N LEU A 29 -20.24 13.56 -3.95
CA LEU A 29 -19.57 12.82 -5.01
C LEU A 29 -18.19 12.37 -4.53
N PHE A 30 -17.91 11.08 -4.66
CA PHE A 30 -16.64 10.46 -4.31
C PHE A 30 -16.00 9.92 -5.57
N PHE A 31 -14.73 10.22 -5.81
CA PHE A 31 -14.03 9.63 -6.95
C PHE A 31 -12.53 9.49 -6.74
N VAL A 32 -11.95 8.58 -7.50
CA VAL A 32 -10.50 8.36 -7.60
C VAL A 32 -10.07 8.66 -9.02
N ALA A 33 -9.01 9.45 -9.15
CA ALA A 33 -8.32 9.67 -10.41
C ALA A 33 -6.94 8.98 -10.38
N SER A 34 -6.52 8.38 -11.49
CA SER A 34 -5.16 7.91 -11.70
C SER A 34 -4.50 8.73 -12.78
N GLY A 35 -3.26 9.15 -12.53
CA GLY A 35 -2.40 9.83 -13.49
C GLY A 35 -1.26 8.94 -13.94
N VAL A 36 -1.06 8.84 -15.25
CA VAL A 36 0.06 8.13 -15.88
C VAL A 36 1.05 9.14 -16.44
N SER A 37 2.32 9.05 -16.05
CA SER A 37 3.36 9.95 -16.58
C SER A 37 3.54 9.73 -18.07
N LEU A 38 3.56 10.82 -18.84
CA LEU A 38 3.83 10.78 -20.28
C LEU A 38 5.33 10.81 -20.61
N LYS A 39 6.20 11.05 -19.61
CA LYS A 39 7.66 10.97 -19.77
C LYS A 39 8.18 9.53 -19.66
N GLY A 40 7.38 8.61 -19.12
CA GLY A 40 7.74 7.20 -18.99
C GLY A 40 8.79 6.92 -17.90
N ASP A 41 8.88 7.79 -16.90
CA ASP A 41 9.84 7.72 -15.78
C ASP A 41 9.27 7.04 -14.53
N GLY A 42 8.10 6.40 -14.63
CA GLY A 42 7.58 5.57 -13.55
C GLY A 42 6.93 6.30 -12.38
N ARG A 43 6.67 7.60 -12.53
CA ARG A 43 6.13 8.43 -11.43
C ARG A 43 4.62 8.58 -11.51
N ASN A 44 3.90 7.47 -11.50
CA ASN A 44 2.44 7.53 -11.51
C ASN A 44 1.90 8.15 -10.21
N PHE A 45 0.67 8.67 -10.28
CA PHE A 45 -0.02 9.17 -9.09
C PHE A 45 -1.47 8.72 -9.08
N TYR A 46 -2.08 8.78 -7.91
CA TYR A 46 -3.53 8.76 -7.77
C TYR A 46 -3.99 9.91 -6.89
N GLY A 47 -5.22 10.36 -7.07
CA GLY A 47 -5.85 11.33 -6.19
C GLY A 47 -7.23 10.82 -5.80
N VAL A 48 -7.63 11.06 -4.55
CA VAL A 48 -8.99 10.79 -4.09
C VAL A 48 -9.68 12.10 -3.75
N PHE A 49 -10.96 12.17 -4.05
CA PHE A 49 -11.74 13.41 -4.06
C PHE A 49 -13.11 13.17 -3.44
N GLN A 50 -13.52 14.09 -2.56
CA GLN A 50 -14.90 14.26 -2.12
C GLN A 50 -15.38 15.66 -2.53
N ILE A 51 -16.49 15.73 -3.23
CA ILE A 51 -17.23 16.98 -3.46
C ILE A 51 -18.49 16.92 -2.62
N ARG A 52 -18.72 17.96 -1.80
CA ARG A 52 -19.91 18.08 -0.95
C ARG A 52 -20.42 19.52 -0.90
N ALA A 53 -21.64 19.72 -0.43
CA ALA A 53 -22.18 21.06 -0.22
C ALA A 53 -21.40 21.80 0.89
N ASP A 54 -21.13 23.09 0.69
CA ASP A 54 -20.61 23.97 1.73
C ASP A 54 -21.69 24.21 2.79
N THR A 55 -21.33 23.96 4.05
CA THR A 55 -22.20 24.21 5.21
C THR A 55 -22.32 25.70 5.59
N LYS A 56 -21.54 26.59 4.97
CA LYS A 56 -21.55 28.03 5.26
C LYS A 56 -22.75 28.77 4.63
N PRO A 57 -23.28 29.84 5.27
CA PRO A 57 -24.34 30.67 4.70
C PRO A 57 -23.89 31.31 3.38
N GLY A 58 -24.61 31.06 2.29
CA GLY A 58 -24.26 31.53 0.94
C GLY A 58 -24.17 30.42 -0.10
N GLY A 59 -24.01 29.16 0.33
CA GLY A 59 -24.22 27.95 -0.48
C GLY A 59 -23.25 27.77 -1.65
N GLY A 60 -22.47 26.68 -1.63
CA GLY A 60 -21.55 26.32 -2.71
C GLY A 60 -21.18 24.84 -2.65
N LEU A 61 -20.21 24.43 -3.47
CA LEU A 61 -19.56 23.13 -3.37
C LEU A 61 -18.15 23.30 -2.82
N VAL A 62 -17.75 22.39 -1.95
CA VAL A 62 -16.37 22.26 -1.47
C VAL A 62 -15.78 20.96 -2.01
N GLU A 63 -14.57 21.06 -2.53
CA GLU A 63 -13.74 19.91 -2.86
C GLU A 63 -12.76 19.65 -1.71
N ILE A 64 -12.67 18.39 -1.30
CA ILE A 64 -11.60 17.87 -0.46
C ILE A 64 -10.87 16.85 -1.29
N SER A 65 -9.57 17.03 -1.48
CA SER A 65 -8.76 16.12 -2.28
C SER A 65 -7.38 15.93 -1.72
N SER A 66 -6.80 14.77 -2.01
CA SER A 66 -5.42 14.47 -1.65
C SER A 66 -4.75 13.70 -2.78
N PRO A 67 -3.76 14.30 -3.46
CA PRO A 67 -2.95 13.61 -4.45
C PRO A 67 -1.79 12.86 -3.77
N PHE A 68 -1.58 11.62 -4.19
CA PHE A 68 -0.50 10.76 -3.71
C PHE A 68 0.38 10.35 -4.89
N ARG A 69 1.65 10.75 -4.83
CA ARG A 69 2.70 10.17 -5.68
C ARG A 69 3.23 8.91 -5.02
N TYR A 70 3.60 7.96 -5.86
CA TYR A 70 4.26 6.74 -5.41
C TYR A 70 5.27 6.33 -6.46
N GLU A 71 6.38 5.76 -6.01
CA GLU A 71 7.47 5.31 -6.87
C GLU A 71 7.07 3.96 -7.47
N SER A 72 6.28 4.00 -8.55
CA SER A 72 5.87 2.80 -9.26
C SER A 72 5.40 3.06 -10.67
N ASP A 73 5.91 2.23 -11.57
CA ASP A 73 5.51 2.14 -12.97
C ASP A 73 4.07 1.67 -13.17
N VAL A 74 3.40 1.18 -12.12
CA VAL A 74 2.08 0.57 -12.24
C VAL A 74 0.96 1.50 -11.79
N PRO A 75 0.16 2.06 -12.72
CA PRO A 75 -0.93 2.95 -12.35
C PRO A 75 -2.03 2.23 -11.58
N VAL A 76 -2.81 3.01 -10.82
CA VAL A 76 -4.03 2.53 -10.18
C VAL A 76 -5.10 2.36 -11.27
N THR A 77 -5.65 1.15 -11.38
CA THR A 77 -6.73 0.83 -12.32
C THR A 77 -8.07 0.70 -11.57
N PRO A 78 -9.21 0.72 -12.27
CA PRO A 78 -10.52 0.58 -11.63
C PRO A 78 -10.64 -0.67 -10.73
N GLU A 79 -10.04 -1.79 -11.14
CA GLU A 79 -10.07 -3.06 -10.41
C GLU A 79 -9.25 -3.03 -9.11
N LYS A 80 -8.35 -2.04 -8.99
CA LYS A 80 -7.52 -1.80 -7.81
C LYS A 80 -8.18 -0.85 -6.82
N VAL A 81 -9.38 -0.35 -7.10
CA VAL A 81 -10.10 0.58 -6.22
C VAL A 81 -11.39 -0.08 -5.72
N ARG A 82 -11.58 -0.09 -4.40
CA ARG A 82 -12.86 -0.39 -3.77
C ARG A 82 -13.36 0.83 -3.03
N PHE A 83 -14.66 1.10 -3.11
CA PHE A 83 -15.33 2.11 -2.29
C PHE A 83 -16.32 1.41 -1.39
N GLU A 84 -16.27 1.68 -0.09
CA GLU A 84 -17.05 0.95 0.90
C GLU A 84 -17.45 1.79 2.09
N ALA A 85 -18.58 1.40 2.72
CA ALA A 85 -18.99 1.94 4.00
C ALA A 85 -18.13 1.33 5.11
N LEU A 86 -17.48 2.18 5.90
CA LEU A 86 -16.71 1.79 7.07
C LEU A 86 -17.53 1.93 8.35
N SER A 87 -18.46 2.89 8.36
CA SER A 87 -19.44 3.14 9.42
C SER A 87 -20.74 3.70 8.83
N GLU A 88 -21.73 4.03 9.66
CA GLU A 88 -22.96 4.70 9.23
C GLU A 88 -22.72 6.10 8.63
N ARG A 89 -21.55 6.69 8.86
CA ARG A 89 -21.22 8.08 8.47
C ARG A 89 -19.92 8.21 7.70
N THR A 90 -19.16 7.13 7.57
CA THR A 90 -17.83 7.16 6.97
C THR A 90 -17.79 6.15 5.84
N TRP A 91 -17.56 6.66 4.64
CA TRP A 91 -17.21 5.87 3.47
C TRP A 91 -15.77 6.15 3.10
N GLY A 92 -15.09 5.11 2.64
CA GLY A 92 -13.68 5.18 2.31
C GLY A 92 -13.36 4.46 1.02
N TRP A 93 -12.19 4.80 0.50
CA TRP A 93 -11.56 4.07 -0.59
C TRP A 93 -10.54 3.09 -0.02
N VAL A 94 -10.43 1.93 -0.63
CA VAL A 94 -9.27 1.06 -0.48
C VAL A 94 -8.63 0.87 -1.84
N LEU A 95 -7.42 1.40 -1.98
CA LEU A 95 -6.65 1.33 -3.21
C LEU A 95 -5.55 0.29 -3.06
N LYS A 96 -5.30 -0.49 -4.11
CA LYS A 96 -4.14 -1.36 -4.22
C LYS A 96 -3.03 -0.64 -4.97
N VAL A 97 -1.94 -0.34 -4.26
CA VAL A 97 -0.76 0.33 -4.81
C VAL A 97 0.38 -0.67 -4.86
N GLN A 98 0.97 -0.84 -6.04
CA GLN A 98 2.05 -1.80 -6.28
C GLN A 98 3.38 -1.05 -6.35
N ASN A 99 4.43 -1.62 -5.76
CA ASN A 99 5.82 -1.25 -5.98
C ASN A 99 6.53 -2.44 -6.65
N GLY A 100 7.43 -2.16 -7.60
CA GLY A 100 8.09 -3.16 -8.43
C GLY A 100 7.19 -3.74 -9.53
N THR A 101 7.82 -4.29 -10.56
CA THR A 101 7.15 -4.92 -11.71
C THR A 101 7.73 -6.28 -12.10
N LYS A 102 8.96 -6.59 -11.67
CA LYS A 102 9.68 -7.80 -12.12
C LYS A 102 10.03 -8.69 -10.92
N PRO A 103 9.15 -9.63 -10.52
CA PRO A 103 9.39 -10.48 -9.35
C PRO A 103 10.66 -11.33 -9.47
N SER A 104 11.15 -11.57 -10.70
CA SER A 104 12.41 -12.29 -10.94
C SER A 104 13.68 -11.46 -10.72
N ALA A 105 13.57 -10.14 -10.58
CA ALA A 105 14.69 -9.21 -10.47
C ALA A 105 14.61 -8.33 -9.22
N GLU A 106 13.41 -8.13 -8.67
CA GLU A 106 13.17 -7.36 -7.45
C GLU A 106 11.97 -7.95 -6.68
N GLN A 107 11.82 -7.61 -5.40
CA GLN A 107 10.59 -7.92 -4.68
C GLN A 107 9.47 -7.00 -5.15
N VAL A 108 8.37 -7.59 -5.61
CA VAL A 108 7.15 -6.85 -5.98
C VAL A 108 6.19 -6.86 -4.81
N MET A 109 5.79 -5.68 -4.35
CA MET A 109 4.91 -5.52 -3.20
C MET A 109 3.63 -4.78 -3.58
N VAL A 110 2.48 -5.32 -3.19
CA VAL A 110 1.19 -4.64 -3.29
C VAL A 110 0.70 -4.29 -1.89
N SER A 111 0.30 -3.04 -1.69
CA SER A 111 -0.26 -2.53 -0.43
C SER A 111 -1.71 -2.11 -0.60
N ASN A 112 -2.52 -2.36 0.44
CA ASN A 112 -3.82 -1.73 0.60
C ASN A 112 -3.61 -0.36 1.25
N VAL A 113 -4.16 0.68 0.64
CA VAL A 113 -4.18 2.06 1.16
C VAL A 113 -5.64 2.43 1.40
N MET A 114 -6.03 2.53 2.67
CA MET A 114 -7.38 2.88 3.08
C MET A 114 -7.47 4.37 3.41
N LEU A 115 -8.31 5.09 2.68
CA LEU A 115 -8.47 6.54 2.77
C LEU A 115 -9.93 6.88 3.04
N ALA A 116 -10.18 7.92 3.83
CA ALA A 116 -11.53 8.48 3.99
C ALA A 116 -11.48 9.98 4.26
N PRO A 117 -12.53 10.74 3.91
CA PRO A 117 -12.60 12.14 4.32
C PRO A 117 -12.66 12.30 5.85
N HIS A 118 -11.99 13.33 6.35
CA HIS A 118 -11.99 13.70 7.76
C HIS A 118 -11.91 15.22 7.88
N GLY A 119 -13.00 15.87 8.28
CA GLY A 119 -13.06 17.34 8.28
C GLY A 119 -12.90 17.90 6.87
N ASP A 120 -11.83 18.67 6.64
CA ASP A 120 -11.48 19.33 5.38
C ASP A 120 -10.26 18.67 4.67
N GLU A 121 -9.89 17.45 5.08
CA GLU A 121 -8.80 16.67 4.51
C GLU A 121 -9.23 15.23 4.17
N ILE A 122 -8.35 14.51 3.46
CA ILE A 122 -8.45 13.07 3.30
C ILE A 122 -7.44 12.42 4.25
N ALA A 123 -7.93 11.61 5.18
CA ALA A 123 -7.09 10.88 6.12
C ALA A 123 -6.66 9.50 5.58
N LEU A 124 -5.40 9.14 5.82
CA LEU A 124 -4.89 7.78 5.67
C LEU A 124 -5.29 6.95 6.90
N LEU A 125 -6.32 6.13 6.76
CA LEU A 125 -6.79 5.29 7.86
C LEU A 125 -5.87 4.10 8.09
N ALA A 126 -5.35 3.47 7.03
CA ALA A 126 -4.45 2.33 7.15
C ALA A 126 -3.62 2.15 5.87
N ARG A 127 -2.38 1.69 6.04
CA ARG A 127 -1.57 1.14 4.94
C ARG A 127 -1.01 -0.20 5.40
N PHE A 128 -1.30 -1.26 4.65
CA PHE A 128 -0.86 -2.61 5.01
C PHE A 128 -0.67 -3.51 3.80
N LYS A 129 0.12 -4.57 3.94
CA LYS A 129 0.42 -5.54 2.88
C LYS A 129 -0.86 -6.14 2.27
N ALA A 130 -0.83 -6.35 0.96
CA ALA A 130 -1.86 -7.05 0.18
C ALA A 130 -1.26 -8.27 -0.54
N ALA A 131 -0.06 -8.10 -1.10
CA ALA A 131 0.71 -9.18 -1.71
C ALA A 131 2.21 -8.86 -1.66
N VAL A 132 3.02 -9.90 -1.62
CA VAL A 132 4.47 -9.84 -1.85
C VAL A 132 4.83 -10.99 -2.77
N ASP A 133 5.60 -10.69 -3.81
CA ASP A 133 6.07 -11.63 -4.83
C ASP A 133 7.57 -11.46 -5.06
N ALA A 134 8.31 -12.57 -5.04
CA ALA A 134 9.70 -12.65 -5.47
C ALA A 134 9.94 -14.05 -6.03
N GLU A 135 10.46 -14.12 -7.26
CA GLU A 135 10.61 -15.35 -8.05
C GLU A 135 12.04 -15.45 -8.63
N PRO A 136 13.09 -15.55 -7.78
CA PRO A 136 14.48 -15.61 -8.24
C PRO A 136 14.83 -16.89 -9.02
N GLY A 137 13.89 -17.83 -9.17
CA GLY A 137 14.10 -19.13 -9.80
C GLY A 137 14.06 -20.27 -8.79
N ASP A 138 15.14 -21.04 -8.68
CA ASP A 138 15.20 -22.16 -7.75
C ASP A 138 15.24 -21.69 -6.29
N CYS A 139 14.22 -22.04 -5.51
CA CYS A 139 14.09 -21.56 -4.14
C CYS A 139 15.14 -22.13 -3.18
N VAL A 140 15.66 -23.32 -3.44
CA VAL A 140 16.71 -23.92 -2.59
C VAL A 140 18.01 -23.17 -2.80
N GLN A 141 18.37 -22.91 -4.06
CA GLN A 141 19.53 -22.11 -4.43
C GLN A 141 19.41 -20.68 -3.90
N ALA A 142 18.28 -20.00 -4.12
CA ALA A 142 18.06 -18.63 -3.65
C ALA A 142 18.17 -18.51 -2.12
N ASN A 143 17.65 -19.50 -1.38
CA ASN A 143 17.83 -19.54 0.08
C ASN A 143 19.30 -19.77 0.47
N ALA A 144 20.05 -20.59 -0.26
CA ALA A 144 21.47 -20.83 0.02
C ALA A 144 22.34 -19.58 -0.26
N GLU A 145 22.04 -18.85 -1.34
CA GLU A 145 22.68 -17.59 -1.68
C GLU A 145 22.42 -16.52 -0.61
N HIS A 146 21.16 -16.38 -0.19
CA HIS A 146 20.78 -15.49 0.91
C HIS A 146 21.49 -15.83 2.22
N GLU A 147 21.54 -17.11 2.59
CA GLU A 147 22.24 -17.58 3.78
C GLU A 147 23.75 -17.30 3.73
N THR A 148 24.35 -17.36 2.54
CA THR A 148 25.76 -17.01 2.32
C THR A 148 25.98 -15.50 2.52
N TRP A 149 25.12 -14.68 1.92
CA TRP A 149 25.14 -13.23 2.09
C TRP A 149 24.94 -12.82 3.55
N ARG A 150 23.97 -13.41 4.25
CA ARG A 150 23.70 -13.11 5.67
C ARG A 150 24.93 -13.34 6.54
N LYS A 151 25.63 -14.46 6.34
CA LYS A 151 26.86 -14.79 7.07
C LYS A 151 27.97 -13.79 6.77
N ALA A 152 28.11 -13.35 5.52
CA ALA A 152 29.08 -12.34 5.14
C ALA A 152 28.79 -10.98 5.81
N VAL A 153 27.52 -10.56 5.84
CA VAL A 153 27.10 -9.34 6.55
C VAL A 153 27.35 -9.45 8.05
N GLU A 154 27.01 -10.58 8.67
CA GLU A 154 27.32 -10.83 10.09
C GLU A 154 28.83 -10.80 10.37
N ALA A 155 29.65 -11.34 9.46
CA ALA A 155 31.11 -11.34 9.57
C ALA A 155 31.71 -9.93 9.53
N MET A 156 31.16 -9.05 8.68
CA MET A 156 31.52 -7.62 8.64
C MET A 156 31.05 -6.86 9.89
N GLY A 157 29.90 -7.24 10.46
CA GLY A 157 29.39 -6.63 11.69
C GLY A 157 30.14 -7.03 12.97
N ASN A 158 30.77 -8.21 12.99
CA ASN A 158 31.43 -8.79 14.16
C ASN A 158 32.94 -9.07 13.93
N GLN A 159 33.66 -8.14 13.30
CA GLN A 159 35.09 -8.29 12.93
C GLN A 159 36.01 -8.78 14.06
N GLU A 160 35.69 -8.54 15.33
CA GLU A 160 36.49 -9.02 16.48
C GLU A 160 36.45 -10.55 16.67
N GLN A 161 35.44 -11.24 16.12
CA GLN A 161 35.22 -12.68 16.29
C GLN A 161 35.34 -13.48 14.98
N THR A 162 35.57 -12.82 13.85
CA THR A 162 35.69 -13.43 12.52
C THR A 162 37.12 -13.39 12.01
N THR A 163 37.51 -14.38 11.20
CA THR A 163 38.87 -14.44 10.66
C THR A 163 39.09 -13.37 9.59
N GLU A 164 40.33 -12.87 9.44
CA GLU A 164 40.67 -11.87 8.41
C GLU A 164 40.29 -12.34 6.99
N GLN A 165 40.35 -13.65 6.73
CA GLN A 165 39.95 -14.20 5.43
C GLN A 165 38.44 -14.13 5.21
N GLU A 166 37.61 -14.40 6.23
CA GLU A 166 36.15 -14.29 6.13
C GLU A 166 35.69 -12.84 5.96
N VAL A 167 36.38 -11.89 6.61
CA VAL A 167 36.11 -10.46 6.44
C VAL A 167 36.46 -10.02 5.01
N HIS A 168 37.60 -10.45 4.48
CA HIS A 168 38.01 -10.09 3.12
C HIS A 168 37.10 -10.68 2.04
N GLU A 169 36.62 -11.92 2.23
CA GLU A 169 35.62 -12.53 1.36
C GLU A 169 34.28 -11.79 1.42
N ALA A 170 33.86 -11.33 2.61
CA ALA A 170 32.64 -10.55 2.79
C ALA A 170 32.72 -9.13 2.17
N GLU A 171 33.86 -8.45 2.27
CA GLU A 171 34.11 -7.15 1.64
C GLU A 171 34.07 -7.21 0.10
N ALA A 172 34.33 -8.39 -0.48
CA ALA A 172 34.26 -8.61 -1.92
C ALA A 172 32.86 -9.01 -2.42
N MET A 173 31.91 -9.27 -1.51
CA MET A 173 30.53 -9.63 -1.88
C MET A 173 29.68 -8.39 -2.19
N ASP A 174 28.66 -8.59 -3.02
CA ASP A 174 27.63 -7.57 -3.27
C ASP A 174 26.86 -7.28 -1.97
N GLU A 175 26.72 -6.01 -1.61
CA GLU A 175 25.95 -5.56 -0.45
C GLU A 175 24.44 -5.76 -0.63
N THR A 176 23.99 -5.97 -1.87
CA THR A 176 22.57 -6.18 -2.20
C THR A 176 22.09 -7.52 -1.66
N GLU A 177 21.08 -7.49 -0.79
CA GLU A 177 20.45 -8.70 -0.24
C GLU A 177 19.86 -9.58 -1.37
N PRO A 178 20.28 -10.85 -1.50
CA PRO A 178 19.73 -11.76 -2.50
C PRO A 178 18.23 -12.01 -2.29
N LEU A 179 17.46 -11.99 -3.38
CA LEU A 179 16.04 -12.32 -3.34
C LEU A 179 15.79 -13.76 -2.89
N ARG A 180 14.67 -13.97 -2.23
CA ARG A 180 14.19 -15.29 -1.84
C ARG A 180 12.79 -15.51 -2.40
N CYS A 181 12.45 -16.76 -2.67
CA CYS A 181 11.12 -17.09 -3.18
C CYS A 181 10.01 -16.63 -2.22
N GLU A 182 9.11 -15.78 -2.67
CA GLU A 182 7.96 -15.33 -1.88
C GLU A 182 6.71 -15.22 -2.77
N HIS A 183 5.59 -15.68 -2.22
CA HIS A 183 4.26 -15.54 -2.82
C HIS A 183 3.24 -15.43 -1.69
N SER A 184 3.31 -14.32 -0.97
CA SER A 184 2.50 -14.05 0.22
C SER A 184 1.28 -13.22 -0.18
N ARG A 185 0.11 -13.54 0.38
CA ARG A 185 -1.17 -12.87 0.07
C ARG A 185 -1.94 -12.54 1.34
N TRP A 186 -2.24 -11.26 1.52
CA TRP A 186 -3.06 -10.75 2.60
C TRP A 186 -4.44 -10.38 2.06
N THR A 187 -5.46 -10.90 2.72
CA THR A 187 -6.86 -10.56 2.46
C THR A 187 -7.39 -9.80 3.67
N TYR A 188 -8.30 -8.86 3.44
CA TYR A 188 -8.97 -8.17 4.54
C TYR A 188 -10.49 -8.19 4.38
N ARG A 189 -11.16 -8.10 5.52
CA ARG A 189 -12.60 -7.93 5.64
C ARG A 189 -12.89 -6.79 6.61
N THR A 190 -13.74 -5.87 6.19
CA THR A 190 -14.38 -4.87 7.04
C THR A 190 -15.48 -5.52 7.88
N ALA A 191 -15.60 -5.12 9.15
CA ALA A 191 -16.74 -5.52 9.97
C ALA A 191 -18.05 -4.95 9.42
N ASP A 192 -19.16 -5.58 9.79
CA ASP A 192 -20.49 -5.08 9.43
C ASP A 192 -20.72 -3.68 10.03
N VAL A 193 -21.40 -2.81 9.28
CA VAL A 193 -21.69 -1.44 9.72
C VAL A 193 -22.81 -1.47 10.77
N VAL A 194 -22.43 -1.21 12.02
CA VAL A 194 -23.34 -1.29 13.19
C VAL A 194 -23.39 -0.01 14.03
N GLY A 195 -22.70 1.05 13.61
CA GLY A 195 -22.66 2.30 14.37
C GLY A 195 -21.88 3.43 13.69
N PRO A 196 -21.68 4.55 14.41
CA PRO A 196 -21.18 5.79 13.82
C PRO A 196 -19.66 5.78 13.58
N LEU A 197 -18.92 4.89 14.23
CA LEU A 197 -17.47 4.76 14.09
C LEU A 197 -17.10 3.56 13.22
N PRO A 198 -15.99 3.64 12.47
CA PRO A 198 -15.48 2.49 11.72
C PRO A 198 -15.31 1.25 12.60
N GLY A 199 -15.85 0.13 12.11
CA GLY A 199 -15.68 -1.18 12.75
C GLY A 199 -14.26 -1.74 12.56
N PRO A 200 -13.87 -2.79 13.27
CA PRO A 200 -12.53 -3.39 13.12
C PRO A 200 -12.33 -4.01 11.73
N LEU A 201 -11.07 -4.06 11.27
CA LEU A 201 -10.67 -4.84 10.11
C LEU A 201 -10.12 -6.19 10.54
N THR A 202 -10.46 -7.24 9.81
CA THR A 202 -9.79 -8.55 9.94
C THR A 202 -8.89 -8.76 8.74
N VAL A 203 -7.58 -8.86 8.97
CA VAL A 203 -6.57 -9.19 7.94
C VAL A 203 -6.14 -10.63 8.14
N SER A 204 -5.92 -11.38 7.06
CA SER A 204 -5.44 -12.76 7.11
C SER A 204 -4.43 -13.02 6.01
N VAL A 205 -3.36 -13.75 6.34
CA VAL A 205 -2.29 -14.11 5.40
C VAL A 205 -2.37 -15.57 4.99
N LYS A 206 -1.97 -15.84 3.75
CA LYS A 206 -1.69 -17.17 3.21
C LYS A 206 -0.60 -17.09 2.16
N GLY A 207 -0.06 -18.23 1.77
CA GLY A 207 0.89 -18.33 0.66
C GLY A 207 2.19 -18.99 1.07
N THR A 208 3.28 -18.61 0.42
CA THR A 208 4.60 -19.14 0.69
C THR A 208 5.60 -18.02 0.96
N GLN A 209 6.45 -18.22 1.95
CA GLN A 209 7.57 -17.34 2.26
C GLN A 209 8.83 -18.19 2.27
N TYR A 210 9.86 -17.72 1.56
CA TYR A 210 11.14 -18.40 1.40
C TYR A 210 11.03 -19.81 0.82
N GLY A 211 10.07 -20.01 -0.10
CA GLY A 211 9.77 -21.30 -0.70
C GLY A 211 9.04 -22.30 0.22
N ALA A 212 8.70 -21.91 1.46
CA ALA A 212 7.94 -22.73 2.39
C ALA A 212 6.52 -22.18 2.61
N PRO A 213 5.51 -23.03 2.88
CA PRO A 213 4.18 -22.56 3.25
C PRO A 213 4.21 -21.69 4.51
N MET A 214 3.53 -20.55 4.46
CA MET A 214 3.36 -19.69 5.63
C MET A 214 2.36 -20.30 6.61
N GLU A 215 2.58 -20.07 7.90
CA GLU A 215 1.55 -20.32 8.91
C GLU A 215 0.38 -19.33 8.70
N ALA A 216 -0.84 -19.84 8.68
CA ALA A 216 -2.03 -19.01 8.55
C ALA A 216 -2.19 -18.16 9.81
N LYS A 217 -2.12 -16.84 9.65
CA LYS A 217 -2.27 -15.86 10.72
C LYS A 217 -3.35 -14.85 10.38
N SER A 218 -4.06 -14.39 11.40
CA SER A 218 -5.08 -13.35 11.28
C SER A 218 -4.87 -12.26 12.32
N TRP A 219 -5.10 -11.01 11.93
CA TRP A 219 -5.00 -9.84 12.78
C TRP A 219 -6.33 -9.11 12.80
N LYS A 220 -6.72 -8.63 13.98
CA LYS A 220 -7.86 -7.74 14.15
C LYS A 220 -7.34 -6.32 14.38
N LEU A 221 -7.49 -5.47 13.39
CA LEU A 221 -7.05 -4.07 13.44
C LEU A 221 -8.17 -3.22 14.02
N MET A 222 -7.89 -2.57 15.14
CA MET A 222 -8.85 -1.72 15.83
C MET A 222 -8.70 -0.28 15.36
N PHE A 223 -9.83 0.38 15.09
CA PHE A 223 -9.87 1.80 14.77
C PHE A 223 -9.65 2.64 16.02
N ASP A 224 -8.66 3.53 15.99
CA ASP A 224 -8.44 4.58 16.99
C ASP A 224 -9.19 5.84 16.54
N SER A 225 -10.30 6.15 17.22
CA SER A 225 -11.11 7.32 16.90
C SER A 225 -10.45 8.66 17.25
N LYS A 226 -9.44 8.67 18.13
CA LYS A 226 -8.73 9.89 18.51
C LYS A 226 -7.69 10.26 17.45
N ALA A 227 -6.97 9.28 16.94
CA ALA A 227 -6.00 9.46 15.86
C ALA A 227 -6.63 9.37 14.45
N PHE A 228 -7.86 8.86 14.36
CA PHE A 228 -8.59 8.62 13.12
C PHE A 228 -7.86 7.65 12.17
N VAL A 229 -7.26 6.59 12.73
CA VAL A 229 -6.50 5.57 12.00
C VAL A 229 -6.74 4.17 12.57
N TYR A 230 -6.47 3.12 11.79
CA TYR A 230 -6.36 1.75 12.30
C TYR A 230 -4.97 1.47 12.84
N ASN A 231 -4.92 0.75 13.96
CA ASN A 231 -3.66 0.26 14.51
C ASN A 231 -3.15 -0.91 13.68
N VAL A 232 -2.20 -0.64 12.78
CA VAL A 232 -1.53 -1.63 11.93
C VAL A 232 -0.27 -2.13 12.64
N PRO A 233 -0.14 -3.43 12.93
CA PRO A 233 1.08 -3.99 13.51
C PRO A 233 2.21 -4.03 12.48
N ASP A 234 3.47 -3.94 12.95
CA ASP A 234 4.68 -3.90 12.13
C ASP A 234 4.79 -5.04 11.11
N GLU A 235 4.30 -6.24 11.44
CA GLU A 235 4.30 -7.37 10.51
C GLU A 235 3.51 -7.09 9.20
N LEU A 236 2.48 -6.24 9.30
CA LEU A 236 1.60 -5.85 8.21
C LEU A 236 2.01 -4.52 7.56
N THR A 237 2.92 -3.76 8.16
CA THR A 237 3.36 -2.49 7.59
C THR A 237 4.11 -2.72 6.28
N VAL A 238 4.16 -1.66 5.49
CA VAL A 238 4.74 -1.61 4.16
C VAL A 238 5.88 -0.62 4.27
N GLU A 239 7.10 -1.09 4.04
CA GLU A 239 8.28 -0.21 3.97
C GLU A 239 8.28 0.59 2.66
#